data_AF-A0A6L3XA68-F1
#
_entry.id   AF-A0A6L3XA68-F1
#
_cell.length_a   1.000
_cell.length_b   1.000
_cell.length_c   1.000
_cell.angle_alpha   90.00
_cell.angle_beta   90.00
_cell.angle_gamma   90.00
#
_symmetry.space_group_name_H-M   'P 1'
#
loop_
_entity.id
_entity.type
_entity.pdbx_description
1 polymer ?
#
loop_
_entity_poly.entity_id
_entity_poly.type
_entity_poly.pdbx_seq_one_letter_code
_entity_poly.pdbx_strand_id
1 'polypeptide(L)'
;MKICLVDETGAGDGALSVLAARWGLEHDDDNLMALVMTPEHLELRKLDEPKLGGIFVDFVGGAMAHRRKFGGCLLYTTYAAG
;
A
#
# COMPACT_ATOMS: atom_id res chain seq x y z
N MET A 1 5.56 -10.97 10.53
CA MET A 1 5.57 -11.12 9.05
C MET A 1 6.56 -10.11 8.51
N LYS A 2 7.47 -10.50 7.61
CA LYS A 2 8.51 -9.61 7.08
C LYS A 2 8.03 -8.89 5.83
N ILE A 3 8.26 -7.58 5.76
CA ILE A 3 7.89 -6.73 4.62
C ILE A 3 8.73 -5.44 4.64
N CYS A 4 9.04 -4.88 3.47
CA CYS A 4 9.69 -3.57 3.42
C CYS A 4 8.66 -2.51 3.86
N LEU A 5 9.04 -1.61 4.76
CA LEU A 5 8.17 -0.56 5.29
C LEU A 5 8.74 0.78 4.83
N VAL A 6 7.96 1.54 4.07
CA VAL A 6 8.39 2.83 3.51
C VAL A 6 7.43 3.92 3.93
N ASP A 7 7.98 4.99 4.51
CA ASP A 7 7.22 6.18 4.87
C ASP A 7 7.47 7.31 3.85
N GLU A 8 6.48 7.56 3.00
CA GLU A 8 6.47 8.65 2.02
C GLU A 8 5.57 9.81 2.49
N THR A 9 5.04 9.77 3.71
CA THR A 9 4.18 10.85 4.24
C THR A 9 4.97 12.13 4.48
N GLY A 10 6.28 12.01 4.74
CA GLY A 10 7.12 13.12 5.18
C GLY A 10 6.71 13.69 6.55
N ALA A 11 5.76 13.06 7.25
CA ALA A 11 5.24 13.55 8.53
C ALA A 11 6.18 13.24 9.69
N GLY A 12 6.92 12.13 9.62
CA GLY A 12 7.88 11.74 10.66
C GLY A 12 7.24 11.52 12.04
N ASP A 13 5.93 11.27 12.07
CA ASP A 13 5.14 11.08 13.29
C ASP A 13 5.20 9.64 13.84
N GLY A 14 5.87 8.74 13.10
CA GLY A 14 6.02 7.33 13.46
C GLY A 14 4.75 6.51 13.26
N ALA A 15 3.75 7.01 12.53
CA ALA A 15 2.50 6.27 12.28
C ALA A 15 2.75 4.88 11.65
N LEU A 16 3.72 4.77 10.74
CA LEU A 16 4.09 3.50 10.12
C LEU A 16 4.67 2.51 11.14
N SER A 17 5.46 2.98 12.09
CA SER A 17 6.01 2.15 13.17
C SER A 17 4.92 1.66 14.12
N VAL A 18 3.95 2.52 14.43
CA VAL A 18 2.78 2.14 15.25
C VAL A 18 1.93 1.09 14.53
N LEU A 19 1.70 1.26 13.23
CA LEU A 19 1.02 0.26 12.41
C LEU A 19 1.80 -1.06 12.39
N ALA A 20 3.11 -1.02 12.15
CA ALA A 20 3.95 -2.21 12.14
C ALA A 20 3.86 -2.99 13.46
N ALA A 21 3.98 -2.30 14.60
CA ALA A 21 3.83 -2.89 15.92
C ALA A 21 2.43 -3.49 16.13
N ARG A 22 1.38 -2.76 15.73
CA ARG A 22 -0.01 -3.20 15.87
C ARG A 22 -0.30 -4.49 15.09
N TRP A 23 0.27 -4.64 13.90
CA TRP A 23 0.03 -5.77 13.01
C TRP A 23 1.12 -6.85 13.09
N GLY A 24 2.15 -6.68 13.93
CA GLY A 24 3.27 -7.63 14.03
C GLY A 24 4.11 -7.71 12.75
N LEU A 25 4.25 -6.59 12.05
CA LEU A 25 5.09 -6.46 10.88
C LEU A 25 6.54 -6.20 11.30
N GLU A 26 7.45 -6.90 10.66
CA GLU A 26 8.89 -6.77 10.83
C GLU A 26 9.44 -6.13 9.56
N HIS A 27 10.17 -5.03 9.71
CA HIS A 27 10.78 -4.33 8.61
C HIS A 27 11.89 -5.19 7.98
N ASP A 28 11.85 -5.33 6.67
CA ASP A 28 12.80 -6.12 5.89
C ASP A 28 13.05 -5.44 4.53
N ASP A 29 14.23 -4.84 4.37
CA ASP A 29 14.62 -4.11 3.16
C ASP A 29 14.85 -5.03 1.95
N ASP A 30 15.15 -6.31 2.17
CA ASP A 30 15.37 -7.29 1.11
C ASP A 30 14.06 -7.91 0.61
N ASN A 31 12.92 -7.54 1.19
CA ASN A 31 11.63 -8.07 0.81
C ASN A 31 11.13 -7.46 -0.50
N LEU A 32 10.70 -8.32 -1.44
CA LEU A 32 10.16 -7.88 -2.73
C LEU A 32 8.84 -7.10 -2.60
N MET A 33 8.14 -7.25 -1.47
CA MET A 33 6.92 -6.52 -1.17
C MET A 33 7.25 -5.34 -0.25
N ALA A 34 6.75 -4.16 -0.63
CA ALA A 34 6.86 -2.94 0.16
C ALA A 34 5.49 -2.42 0.53
N LEU A 35 5.27 -2.19 1.82
CA LEU A 35 4.13 -1.46 2.34
C LEU A 35 4.53 0.01 2.46
N VAL A 36 3.91 0.84 1.64
CA VAL A 36 4.23 2.26 1.51
C VAL A 36 3.09 3.08 2.10
N MET A 37 3.43 3.92 3.08
CA MET A 37 2.50 4.89 3.66
C MET A 37 2.68 6.22 2.93
N THR A 38 1.68 6.62 2.14
CA THR A 38 1.64 7.91 1.46
C THR A 38 0.76 8.88 2.27
N PRO A 39 0.80 10.19 1.98
CA PRO A 39 -0.09 11.16 2.64
C PRO A 39 -1.59 10.86 2.44
N GLU A 40 -1.94 10.12 1.40
CA GLU A 40 -3.33 9.84 1.02
C GLU A 40 -3.82 8.49 1.55
N HIS A 41 -2.98 7.44 1.50
CA HIS A 41 -3.36 6.08 1.88
C HIS A 41 -2.16 5.15 2.13
N LEU A 42 -2.45 3.93 2.58
CA LEU A 42 -1.48 2.85 2.71
C LEU A 42 -1.59 1.91 1.52
N GLU A 43 -0.51 1.70 0.78
CA GLU A 43 -0.47 0.84 -0.40
C GLU A 43 0.60 -0.24 -0.34
N LEU A 44 0.35 -1.35 -1.03
CA LEU A 44 1.29 -2.44 -1.23
C LEU A 44 1.89 -2.34 -2.63
N ARG A 45 3.22 -2.25 -2.72
CA ARG A 45 3.98 -2.23 -3.96
C ARG A 45 4.82 -3.50 -4.09
N LYS A 46 4.96 -3.99 -5.33
CA LYS A 46 5.90 -5.05 -5.69
C LYS A 46 7.14 -4.40 -6.28
N LEU A 47 8.29 -4.51 -5.59
CA LEU A 47 9.52 -3.78 -5.96
C LEU A 47 10.17 -4.29 -7.25
N ASP A 48 9.96 -5.56 -7.59
CA ASP A 48 10.43 -6.18 -8.83
C ASP A 48 9.62 -5.77 -10.07
N GLU A 49 8.39 -5.29 -9.88
CA GLU A 49 7.47 -4.89 -10.95
C GLU A 49 6.90 -3.48 -10.72
N PRO A 50 7.72 -2.42 -10.77
CA PRO A 50 7.28 -1.05 -10.50
C PRO A 50 6.20 -0.55 -11.46
N LYS A 51 6.07 -1.18 -12.64
CA LYS A 51 5.04 -0.86 -13.64
C LYS A 51 3.63 -1.30 -13.24
N LEU A 52 3.48 -2.23 -12.29
CA LEU A 52 2.18 -2.65 -11.77
C LEU A 52 1.54 -1.58 -10.87
N GLY A 53 2.35 -0.67 -10.32
CA GLY A 53 1.89 0.33 -9.35
C GLY A 53 1.59 -0.26 -7.98
N GLY A 54 1.18 0.62 -7.05
CA GLY A 54 0.71 0.22 -5.72
C GLY A 54 -0.76 -0.20 -5.73
N ILE A 55 -1.12 -1.16 -4.89
CA ILE A 55 -2.52 -1.49 -4.60
C ILE A 55 -2.89 -1.00 -3.21
N PHE A 56 -4.04 -0.35 -3.09
CA PHE A 56 -4.56 0.13 -1.80
C PHE A 56 -6.05 -0.20 -1.68
N VAL A 57 -6.54 -0.14 -0.45
CA VAL A 57 -7.95 -0.36 -0.15
C VAL A 57 -8.63 1.00 -0.03
N ASP A 58 -9.50 1.31 -1.00
CA ASP A 58 -10.35 2.48 -0.95
C ASP A 58 -11.77 2.11 -0.50
N PHE A 59 -12.20 2.68 0.62
CA PHE A 59 -13.57 2.51 1.14
C PHE A 59 -14.51 3.65 0.73
N VAL A 60 -14.00 4.75 0.17
CA VAL A 60 -14.71 6.02 -0.03
C VAL A 60 -14.96 6.31 -1.51
N GLY A 61 -13.98 6.12 -2.40
CA GLY A 61 -14.03 6.57 -3.80
C GLY A 61 -14.25 5.49 -4.87
N GLY A 62 -13.63 4.30 -4.72
CA GLY A 62 -13.51 3.32 -5.81
C GLY A 62 -14.07 1.93 -5.46
N ALA A 63 -15.17 1.55 -6.11
CA ALA A 63 -15.71 0.18 -6.19
C ALA A 63 -16.27 -0.51 -4.92
N MET A 64 -16.25 0.08 -3.71
CA MET A 64 -17.06 -0.44 -2.59
C MET A 64 -18.58 -0.18 -2.78
N ALA A 65 -18.95 0.75 -3.66
CA ALA A 65 -20.35 0.94 -4.07
C ALA A 65 -20.86 -0.16 -5.04
N HIS A 66 -19.99 -0.98 -5.66
CA HIS A 66 -20.41 -1.96 -6.67
C HIS A 66 -19.97 -3.42 -6.41
N ARG A 67 -18.96 -3.68 -5.59
CA ARG A 67 -18.37 -5.03 -5.46
C ARG A 67 -18.76 -5.77 -4.19
N ARG A 68 -20.06 -6.03 -4.02
CA ARG A 68 -20.58 -7.07 -3.11
C ARG A 68 -20.46 -8.49 -3.67
N LYS A 69 -19.60 -8.71 -4.66
CA LYS A 69 -19.48 -9.96 -5.39
C LYS A 69 -18.04 -10.11 -5.89
N PHE A 70 -17.40 -11.21 -5.51
CA PHE A 70 -16.09 -11.69 -5.96
C PHE A 70 -14.87 -11.05 -5.30
N GLY A 71 -14.23 -11.83 -4.42
CA GLY A 71 -12.86 -11.59 -3.97
C GLY A 71 -11.87 -11.64 -5.14
N GLY A 72 -10.76 -10.93 -4.98
CA GLY A 72 -9.62 -10.92 -5.92
C GLY A 72 -9.87 -10.12 -7.21
N CYS A 73 -8.97 -9.18 -7.51
CA CYS A 73 -8.80 -8.48 -8.80
C CYS A 73 -9.80 -7.36 -9.12
N LEU A 74 -9.43 -6.09 -8.89
CA LEU A 74 -9.45 -5.11 -9.99
C LEU A 74 -8.45 -3.98 -9.69
N LEU A 75 -7.53 -3.82 -10.63
CA LEU A 75 -6.48 -2.81 -10.71
C LEU A 75 -7.10 -1.44 -11.02
N TYR A 76 -6.62 -0.38 -10.39
CA TYR A 76 -6.56 0.93 -11.03
C TYR A 76 -5.10 1.28 -11.25
N THR A 77 -4.63 1.00 -12.47
CA THR A 77 -3.55 1.78 -13.07
C THR A 77 -4.11 3.17 -13.35
N THR A 78 -3.46 4.22 -12.85
CA THR A 78 -3.04 5.41 -13.61
C THR A 78 -2.56 6.52 -12.66
N TYR A 79 -1.29 6.90 -12.76
CA TYR A 79 -0.92 8.31 -12.90
C TYR A 79 0.22 8.40 -13.93
N ALA A 80 -0.18 8.42 -15.20
CA ALA A 80 0.57 9.08 -16.25
C ALA A 80 -0.08 10.46 -16.44
N ALA A 81 0.51 11.48 -15.83
CA ALA A 81 0.38 12.88 -16.20
C ALA A 81 1.84 13.37 -16.18
N GLY A 82 2.47 13.70 -17.29
CA GLY A 82 2.05 14.73 -18.25
C GLY A 82 3.08 15.83 -18.13
#